data_AF-A0A926WNT8-F1
#
_entry.id   AF-A0A926WNT8-F1
#
_cell.length_a   1.000
_cell.length_b   1.000
_cell.length_c   1.000
_cell.angle_alpha   90.00
_cell.angle_beta   90.00
_cell.angle_gamma   90.00
#
_symmetry.space_group_name_H-M   'P 1'
#
loop_
_entity.id
_entity.type
_entity.pdbx_description
1 polymer ?
#
loop_
_entity_poly.entity_id
_entity_poly.type
_entity_poly.pdbx_seq_one_letter_code
_entity_poly.pdbx_strand_id
1 'polypeptide(L)'
;MPDAQGTLAVAGVSSIDNSGLKIAETFSAAGLRPISTSTLQIVQTYNSMGIRPIGAHTFEIVSSINLSGIRPIGSSSLVVSENYSSFGKRPMASNDIDDSEILMGFLD
;
A
#
# COMPACT_ATOMS: atom_id res chain seq x y z
N MET A 1 25.54 2.40 56.51
CA MET A 1 25.25 3.62 55.76
C MET A 1 25.11 3.23 54.30
N PRO A 2 23.89 3.09 53.74
CA PRO A 2 23.72 2.80 52.33
C PRO A 2 23.57 4.10 51.54
N ASP A 3 24.34 4.19 50.46
CA ASP A 3 24.39 5.32 49.54
C ASP A 3 23.03 5.57 48.88
N ALA A 4 22.59 6.83 48.94
CA ALA A 4 21.38 7.29 48.28
C ALA A 4 21.53 7.16 46.77
N GLN A 5 20.91 6.12 46.20
CA GLN A 5 20.71 6.03 44.76
C GLN A 5 19.80 7.18 44.33
N GLY A 6 20.39 8.18 43.68
CA GLY A 6 19.68 9.33 43.14
C GLY A 6 18.61 8.86 42.17
N THR A 7 17.35 8.98 42.58
CA THR A 7 16.19 8.82 41.71
C THR A 7 16.26 9.89 40.61
N LEU A 8 16.61 9.47 39.40
CA LEU A 8 16.44 10.29 38.21
C LEU A 8 14.94 10.49 38.00
N ALA A 9 14.42 11.65 38.41
CA ALA A 9 13.07 12.08 38.10
C ALA A 9 12.96 12.39 36.60
N VAL A 10 12.85 11.35 35.78
CA VAL A 10 12.32 11.40 34.41
C VAL A 10 10.93 10.75 34.46
N ALA A 11 9.97 11.47 35.05
CA ALA A 11 8.57 11.03 35.05
C ALA A 11 7.94 11.41 33.70
N GLY A 12 8.22 10.61 32.68
CA GLY A 12 7.69 10.76 31.32
C GLY A 12 7.91 9.56 30.40
N VAL A 13 8.65 8.53 30.83
CA VAL A 13 8.79 7.25 30.11
C VAL A 13 8.19 6.12 30.95
N SER A 14 6.89 6.20 31.15
CA SER A 14 6.11 5.02 31.55
C SER A 14 5.81 4.21 30.29
N SER A 15 6.76 3.40 29.83
CA SER A 15 6.44 2.26 28.96
C SER A 15 5.78 1.19 29.82
N ILE A 16 4.54 1.44 30.25
CA ILE A 16 3.63 0.45 30.87
C ILE A 16 2.76 -0.22 29.78
N ASP A 17 3.08 0.05 28.52
CA ASP A 17 2.36 -0.53 27.40
C ASP A 17 3.00 -1.88 27.08
N ASN A 18 2.24 -2.97 27.25
CA ASN A 18 2.63 -4.34 26.89
C ASN A 18 2.77 -4.54 25.37
N SER A 19 3.00 -3.46 24.62
CA SER A 19 2.89 -3.39 23.16
C SER A 19 4.18 -3.78 22.43
N GLY A 20 5.22 -4.24 23.13
CA GLY A 20 6.48 -4.67 22.51
C GLY A 20 7.23 -3.55 21.77
N LEU A 21 6.84 -2.29 21.99
CA LEU A 21 7.35 -1.13 21.29
C LEU A 21 8.77 -0.76 21.75
N LYS A 22 9.73 -0.76 20.83
CA LYS A 22 11.12 -0.34 21.10
C LYS A 22 11.30 1.14 20.77
N ILE A 23 11.64 1.94 21.78
CA ILE A 23 11.94 3.37 21.63
C ILE A 23 13.41 3.49 21.19
N ALA A 24 13.64 4.14 20.06
CA ALA A 24 14.98 4.42 19.54
C ALA A 24 15.55 5.71 20.15
N GLU A 25 14.75 6.78 20.07
CA GLU A 25 15.18 8.14 20.43
C GLU A 25 13.99 8.96 20.94
N THR A 26 14.25 10.17 21.46
CA THR A 26 13.23 11.13 21.87
C THR A 26 13.51 12.50 21.25
N PHE A 27 12.48 13.17 20.74
CA PHE A 27 12.59 14.50 20.13
C PHE A 27 11.90 15.56 21.00
N SER A 28 12.54 16.72 21.17
CA SER A 28 12.04 17.85 21.98
C SER A 28 11.73 19.06 21.11
N ALA A 29 10.47 19.20 20.72
CA ALA A 29 9.96 20.41 20.04
C ALA A 29 8.70 21.01 20.69
N ALA A 30 8.03 20.26 21.56
CA ALA A 30 6.90 20.70 22.40
C ALA A 30 6.64 19.61 23.46
N GLY A 31 7.61 19.41 24.37
CA GLY A 31 7.70 18.22 25.22
C GLY A 31 8.47 17.07 24.57
N LEU A 32 8.70 16.01 25.34
CA LEU A 32 9.43 14.81 24.90
C LEU A 32 8.49 13.90 24.09
N ARG A 33 8.80 13.71 22.79
CA ARG A 33 8.07 12.79 21.90
C ARG A 33 8.92 11.56 21.62
N PRO A 34 8.49 10.35 22.01
CA PRO A 34 9.24 9.13 21.71
C PRO A 34 9.19 8.82 20.21
N ILE A 35 10.30 8.29 19.69
CA ILE A 35 10.45 7.81 18.32
C ILE A 35 10.64 6.30 18.39
N SER A 36 9.73 5.55 17.76
CA SER A 36 9.82 4.10 17.67
C SER A 36 10.79 3.65 16.57
N THR A 37 11.43 2.50 16.78
CA THR A 37 12.09 1.78 15.68
C THR A 37 11.06 1.31 14.63
N SER A 38 11.49 1.22 13.37
CA SER A 38 10.72 0.65 12.25
C SER A 38 11.60 -0.32 11.46
N THR A 39 11.00 -1.29 10.76
CA THR A 39 11.70 -2.20 9.84
C THR A 39 11.89 -1.62 8.44
N LEU A 40 11.37 -0.41 8.18
CA LEU A 40 11.50 0.27 6.89
C LEU A 40 12.95 0.70 6.63
N GLN A 41 13.55 0.20 5.55
CA GLN A 41 14.86 0.65 5.08
C GLN A 41 14.71 1.83 4.13
N ILE A 42 15.40 2.93 4.43
CA ILE A 42 15.50 4.10 3.54
C ILE A 42 16.80 3.99 2.76
N VAL A 43 16.70 4.03 1.42
CA VAL A 43 17.87 3.89 0.52
C VAL A 43 18.37 5.23 0.01
N GLN A 44 17.47 6.21 -0.10
CA GLN A 44 17.79 7.53 -0.59
C GLN A 44 16.78 8.53 -0.07
N THR A 45 17.12 9.82 -0.14
CA THR A 45 16.23 10.93 0.15
C THR A 45 16.14 11.85 -1.05
N TYR A 46 14.94 12.30 -1.37
CA TYR A 46 14.69 13.30 -2.40
C TYR A 46 14.27 14.62 -1.76
N ASN A 47 14.84 15.73 -2.24
CA ASN A 47 14.55 17.07 -1.72
C ASN A 47 14.30 18.06 -2.86
N SER A 48 13.04 18.18 -3.27
CA SER A 48 12.60 19.24 -4.19
C SER A 48 11.76 20.32 -3.51
N MET A 49 10.95 19.93 -2.52
CA MET A 49 10.06 20.79 -1.73
C MET A 49 9.92 20.21 -0.32
N GLY A 50 11.05 19.90 0.31
CA GLY A 50 11.15 19.20 1.58
C GLY A 50 11.72 17.78 1.45
N ILE A 51 12.15 17.23 2.58
CA ILE A 51 12.82 15.93 2.70
C ILE A 51 11.78 14.81 2.55
N ARG A 52 11.87 14.03 1.46
CA ARG A 52 11.01 12.87 1.19
C ARG A 52 11.86 11.60 1.13
N PRO A 53 11.70 10.65 2.07
CA PRO A 53 12.48 9.42 2.05
C PRO A 53 12.01 8.48 0.93
N ILE A 54 12.94 7.76 0.33
CA ILE A 54 12.71 6.71 -0.66
C ILE A 54 13.01 5.37 0.01
N GLY A 55 11.98 4.53 0.14
CA GLY A 55 12.10 3.20 0.76
C GLY A 55 12.73 2.17 -0.19
N ALA A 56 13.38 1.15 0.40
CA ALA A 56 13.78 -0.04 -0.32
C ALA A 56 12.54 -0.83 -0.82
N HIS A 57 12.72 -1.59 -1.89
CA HIS A 57 11.71 -2.50 -2.44
C HIS A 57 12.35 -3.88 -2.65
N THR A 58 11.52 -4.93 -2.64
CA THR A 58 11.97 -6.34 -2.69
C THR A 58 11.62 -7.05 -3.99
N PHE A 59 11.15 -6.32 -5.00
CA PHE A 59 10.75 -6.83 -6.31
C PHE A 59 11.49 -6.08 -7.41
N GLU A 60 11.62 -6.65 -8.60
CA GLU A 60 12.30 -5.98 -9.71
C GLU A 60 11.29 -5.20 -10.56
N ILE A 61 11.63 -3.96 -10.92
CA ILE A 61 10.86 -3.15 -11.88
C ILE A 61 11.49 -3.35 -13.26
N VAL A 62 10.76 -3.99 -14.17
CA VAL A 62 11.25 -4.35 -15.52
C VAL A 62 10.90 -3.31 -16.58
N SER A 63 9.82 -2.55 -16.38
CA SER A 63 9.38 -1.52 -17.31
C SER A 63 8.44 -0.52 -16.62
N SER A 64 7.97 0.48 -17.35
CA SER A 64 6.96 1.44 -16.89
C SER A 64 6.07 1.85 -18.05
N ILE A 65 4.80 2.10 -17.76
CA ILE A 65 3.82 2.62 -18.73
C ILE A 65 3.32 4.00 -18.30
N ASN A 66 3.02 4.84 -19.28
CA ASN A 66 2.43 6.15 -19.04
C ASN A 66 0.92 6.11 -19.35
N LEU A 67 0.11 5.90 -18.31
CA LEU A 67 -1.34 5.90 -18.39
C LEU A 67 -1.90 6.67 -17.19
N SER A 68 -2.09 7.98 -17.40
CA SER A 68 -2.39 8.95 -16.33
C SER A 68 -1.25 9.03 -15.30
N GLY A 69 -0.01 9.15 -15.78
CA GLY A 69 1.20 9.14 -14.97
C GLY A 69 2.04 7.87 -15.17
N ILE A 70 3.23 7.87 -14.59
CA ILE A 70 4.19 6.76 -14.68
C ILE A 70 3.75 5.64 -13.73
N ARG A 71 3.43 4.47 -14.27
CA ARG A 71 3.09 3.26 -13.51
C ARG A 71 4.17 2.20 -13.73
N PRO A 72 4.90 1.77 -12.68
CA PRO A 72 5.91 0.73 -12.80
C PRO A 72 5.28 -0.64 -13.05
N ILE A 73 5.96 -1.47 -13.85
CA ILE A 73 5.62 -2.87 -14.10
C ILE A 73 6.68 -3.72 -13.39
N GLY A 74 6.23 -4.52 -12.41
CA GLY A 74 7.09 -5.44 -11.68
C GLY A 74 7.23 -6.79 -12.37
N SER A 75 8.37 -7.45 -12.18
CA SER A 75 8.55 -8.86 -12.52
C SER A 75 7.66 -9.74 -11.63
N SER A 76 7.16 -10.86 -12.15
CA SER A 76 6.54 -11.90 -11.33
C SER A 76 7.00 -13.29 -11.78
N SER A 77 7.05 -14.24 -10.85
CA SER A 77 7.29 -15.66 -11.17
C SER A 77 6.04 -16.40 -11.60
N LEU A 78 4.90 -15.70 -11.71
CA LEU A 78 3.63 -16.30 -12.09
C LEU A 78 3.66 -16.67 -13.57
N VAL A 79 3.56 -17.95 -13.88
CA VAL A 79 3.38 -18.45 -15.24
C VAL A 79 1.89 -18.58 -15.51
N VAL A 80 1.37 -17.77 -16.43
CA VAL A 80 -0.03 -17.83 -16.86
C VAL A 80 -0.12 -18.67 -18.12
N SER A 81 -0.77 -19.83 -18.04
CA SER A 81 -0.96 -20.73 -19.19
C SER A 81 -2.04 -20.25 -20.15
N GLU A 82 -3.10 -19.62 -19.62
CA GLU A 82 -4.25 -19.16 -20.39
C GLU A 82 -4.82 -17.88 -19.79
N ASN A 83 -5.29 -16.97 -20.64
CA ASN A 83 -5.99 -15.75 -20.24
C ASN A 83 -7.43 -15.80 -20.75
N TYR A 84 -8.41 -15.81 -19.85
CA TYR A 84 -9.83 -15.77 -20.21
C TYR A 84 -10.43 -14.39 -19.87
N SER A 85 -10.95 -13.67 -20.87
CA SER A 85 -11.60 -12.37 -20.69
C SER A 85 -13.11 -12.51 -20.84
N SER A 86 -13.85 -12.49 -19.72
CA SER A 86 -15.32 -12.60 -19.70
C SER A 86 -16.04 -11.29 -20.03
N PHE A 87 -15.40 -10.13 -19.88
CA PHE A 87 -15.95 -8.81 -20.25
C PHE A 87 -15.41 -8.27 -21.59
N GLY A 88 -14.73 -9.12 -22.33
CA GLY A 88 -14.37 -8.95 -23.74
C GLY A 88 -15.12 -9.89 -24.68
N LYS A 89 -16.32 -10.38 -24.28
CA LYS A 89 -17.34 -11.12 -25.06
C LYS A 89 -18.70 -10.96 -24.39
N ARG A 90 -19.37 -9.82 -24.61
CA ARG A 90 -20.77 -9.65 -24.18
C ARG A 90 -21.65 -10.62 -24.98
N PRO A 91 -22.55 -11.39 -24.36
CA PRO A 91 -23.53 -12.18 -25.10
C PRO A 91 -24.43 -11.25 -25.93
N MET A 92 -24.50 -11.46 -27.24
CA MET A 92 -25.50 -10.83 -28.10
C MET A 92 -26.45 -11.92 -28.56
N ALA A 93 -27.73 -11.80 -28.23
CA ALA A 93 -28.75 -12.63 -28.85
C ALA A 93 -28.76 -12.33 -30.36
N SER A 94 -29.11 -13.33 -31.20
CA SER A 94 -29.32 -13.06 -32.61
C SER A 94 -30.46 -12.04 -32.77
N ASN A 95 -30.32 -11.10 -33.70
CA ASN A 95 -31.41 -10.22 -34.13
C ASN A 95 -32.28 -10.88 -35.21
N ASP A 96 -31.95 -12.10 -35.62
CA ASP A 96 -32.79 -12.87 -36.54
C ASP A 96 -34.06 -13.30 -35.81
N ILE A 97 -35.15 -12.62 -36.12
CA ILE A 97 -36.49 -13.04 -35.74
C ILE A 97 -36.94 -14.02 -36.81
N ASP A 98 -36.90 -15.32 -36.51
CA ASP A 98 -37.27 -16.37 -37.49
C ASP A 98 -38.74 -16.27 -37.93
N ASP A 99 -39.65 -15.75 -37.07
CA ASP A 99 -41.07 -15.59 -37.40
C ASP A 99 -41.65 -14.29 -36.81
N SER A 100 -41.41 -13.17 -37.48
CA SER A 100 -41.96 -11.86 -37.06
C SER A 100 -43.48 -11.81 -37.17
N GLU A 101 -44.10 -12.54 -38.11
CA GLU A 101 -45.56 -12.57 -38.27
C GLU A 101 -46.29 -13.23 -37.09
N ILE A 102 -45.72 -14.30 -36.51
CA ILE A 102 -46.30 -14.97 -35.34
C ILE A 102 -46.15 -14.10 -34.09
N LEU A 103 -45.04 -13.38 -33.95
CA LEU A 103 -44.74 -12.55 -32.79
C LEU A 103 -45.58 -11.25 -32.74
N MET A 104 -45.91 -10.65 -33.89
CA MET A 104 -46.74 -9.43 -33.97
C MET A 104 -48.24 -9.68 -33.74
N GLY A 105 -48.70 -10.94 -33.82
CA GLY A 105 -50.09 -11.34 -33.51
C GLY A 105 -50.42 -11.39 -32.02
N PHE A 106 -49.42 -11.24 -31.14
CA PHE A 106 -49.57 -11.21 -29.68
C PHE A 106 -49.34 -9.81 -29.07
N LEU A 107 -49.12 -8.80 -29.92
CA LEU A 107 -49.07 -7.39 -29.51
C LEU A 107 -50.43 -6.77 -29.84
N ASP A 108 -51.32 -6.74 -28.85
CA ASP A 108 -52.57 -5.94 -28.86
C ASP A 108 -52.25 -4.46 -28.66
#